data_AF-A0A927FMJ5-F1
#
_entry.id   AF-A0A927FMJ5-F1
#
_cell.length_a   1.000
_cell.length_b   1.000
_cell.length_c   1.000
_cell.angle_alpha   90.00
_cell.angle_beta   90.00
_cell.angle_gamma   90.00
#
_symmetry.space_group_name_H-M   'P 1'
#
loop_
_entity.id
_entity.type
_entity.pdbx_description
1 polymer ?
#
loop_
_entity_poly.entity_id
_entity_poly.type
_entity_poly.pdbx_seq_one_letter_code
_entity_poly.pdbx_strand_id
1 'polypeptide(L)'
;MADTTVNEAVAQVRRYWWIPVLRGVVLLILGLFMVFRPFDTLTAVVWLFGIFVVVDGVLAIVSALLDRRDAGVLWPTVGGLLTIALGVVLLVWPGPTVQVLFYFVAFWVILLGVIGIVASIVAHSHDNPTWYFPLTLGLVSLLIGLLLVTNPQTSIAVVMLLLGMFTLVGGVVLLVGGFAARSLANRIAADGPTIIEA
;
A
#
# COMPACT_ATOMS: atom_id res chain seq x y z
N MET A 1 40.63 2.00 -10.21
CA MET A 1 39.27 2.49 -10.56
C MET A 1 38.17 1.55 -10.06
N ALA A 2 38.41 0.22 -10.02
CA ALA A 2 37.48 -0.73 -9.41
C ALA A 2 37.38 -0.61 -7.87
N ASP A 3 38.49 -0.30 -7.18
CA ASP A 3 38.48 -0.21 -5.71
C ASP A 3 37.66 0.96 -5.17
N THR A 4 37.59 2.07 -5.92
CA THR A 4 36.80 3.25 -5.53
C THR A 4 35.30 2.97 -5.63
N THR A 5 34.84 2.22 -6.64
CA THR A 5 33.42 1.89 -6.81
C THR A 5 32.95 0.85 -5.78
N VAL A 6 33.78 -0.14 -5.44
CA VAL A 6 33.49 -1.12 -4.39
C VAL A 6 33.38 -0.45 -3.01
N ASN A 7 34.34 0.44 -2.68
CA ASN A 7 34.32 1.16 -1.42
C ASN A 7 33.11 2.11 -1.28
N GLU A 8 32.71 2.77 -2.37
CA GLU A 8 31.49 3.58 -2.43
C GLU A 8 30.23 2.72 -2.23
N ALA A 9 30.14 1.56 -2.89
CA ALA A 9 29.01 0.65 -2.72
C ALA A 9 28.90 0.10 -1.29
N VAL A 10 30.02 -0.28 -0.67
CA VAL A 10 30.08 -0.73 0.74
C VAL A 10 29.67 0.39 1.69
N ALA A 11 30.14 1.62 1.47
CA ALA A 11 29.76 2.78 2.28
C ALA A 11 28.26 3.11 2.16
N GLN A 12 27.70 3.00 0.95
CA GLN A 12 26.28 3.22 0.69
C GLN A 12 25.42 2.16 1.40
N VAL A 13 25.75 0.88 1.27
CA VAL A 13 25.04 -0.20 2.00
C VAL A 13 25.13 0.01 3.51
N ARG A 14 26.30 0.36 4.05
CA ARG A 14 26.49 0.66 5.48
C ARG A 14 25.78 1.93 5.95
N ARG A 15 25.42 2.85 5.06
CA ARG A 15 24.64 4.05 5.38
C ARG A 15 23.14 3.82 5.27
N TYR A 16 22.69 2.90 4.43
CA TYR A 16 21.26 2.66 4.14
C TYR A 16 20.69 1.34 4.68
N TRP A 17 21.50 0.45 5.27
CA TRP A 17 21.04 -0.84 5.83
C TRP A 17 19.96 -0.72 6.92
N TRP A 18 19.89 0.41 7.61
CA TRP A 18 18.89 0.63 8.66
C TRP A 18 17.48 0.88 8.07
N ILE A 19 17.37 1.34 6.82
CA ILE A 19 16.07 1.56 6.16
C ILE A 19 15.28 0.25 5.95
N PRO A 20 15.84 -0.82 5.36
CA PRO A 20 15.12 -2.09 5.22
C PRO A 20 14.83 -2.73 6.58
N VAL A 21 15.74 -2.61 7.55
CA VAL A 21 15.51 -3.12 8.92
C VAL A 21 14.35 -2.40 9.59
N LEU A 22 14.34 -1.06 9.58
CA LEU A 22 13.26 -0.26 10.15
C LEU A 22 11.92 -0.57 9.46
N ARG A 23 11.90 -0.64 8.13
CA ARG A 23 10.71 -1.05 7.36
C ARG A 23 10.23 -2.45 7.74
N GLY A 24 11.15 -3.40 7.91
CA GLY A 24 10.85 -4.75 8.35
C GLY A 24 10.20 -4.79 9.73
N VAL A 25 10.75 -4.05 10.71
CA VAL A 25 10.15 -3.93 12.06
C VAL A 25 8.75 -3.33 11.98
N VAL A 26 8.57 -2.26 11.22
CA VAL A 26 7.25 -1.61 11.04
C VAL A 26 6.24 -2.59 10.43
N LEU A 27 6.62 -3.33 9.38
CA LEU A 27 5.76 -4.34 8.76
C LEU A 27 5.41 -5.48 9.72
N LEU A 28 6.34 -5.92 10.57
CA LEU A 28 6.07 -6.95 11.57
C LEU A 28 5.05 -6.47 12.60
N ILE A 29 5.23 -5.27 13.15
CA ILE A 29 4.31 -4.69 14.12
C ILE A 29 2.93 -4.56 13.48
N LEU A 30 2.87 -3.95 12.28
CA LEU A 30 1.62 -3.75 11.56
C LEU A 30 0.92 -5.07 11.22
N GLY A 31 1.66 -6.07 10.72
CA GLY A 31 1.13 -7.39 10.42
C GLY A 31 0.61 -8.11 11.66
N LEU A 32 1.30 -7.98 12.80
CA LEU A 32 0.84 -8.52 14.08
C LEU A 32 -0.48 -7.86 14.50
N PHE A 33 -0.56 -6.52 14.44
CA PHE A 33 -1.78 -5.79 14.75
C PHE A 33 -2.95 -6.19 13.84
N MET A 34 -2.71 -6.36 12.53
CA MET A 34 -3.74 -6.80 11.58
C MET A 34 -4.31 -8.18 11.92
N VAL A 35 -3.47 -9.12 12.38
CA VAL A 35 -3.91 -10.48 12.71
C VAL A 35 -4.70 -10.52 14.02
N PHE A 36 -4.23 -9.82 15.05
CA PHE A 36 -4.88 -9.86 16.37
C PHE A 36 -6.10 -8.92 16.47
N ARG A 37 -6.05 -7.77 15.80
CA ARG A 37 -7.05 -6.71 15.85
C ARG A 37 -7.27 -6.10 14.45
N PRO A 38 -7.92 -6.85 13.53
CA PRO A 38 -8.09 -6.42 12.14
C PRO A 38 -8.88 -5.11 12.02
N PHE A 39 -9.95 -4.96 12.79
CA PHE A 39 -10.81 -3.77 12.75
C PHE A 39 -10.12 -2.54 13.34
N ASP A 40 -9.47 -2.67 14.51
CA ASP A 40 -8.78 -1.55 15.16
C ASP A 40 -7.65 -1.01 14.26
N THR A 41 -6.96 -1.90 13.55
CA THR A 41 -5.91 -1.51 12.59
C THR A 41 -6.47 -0.68 11.44
N LEU A 42 -7.62 -1.10 10.88
CA LEU A 42 -8.26 -0.39 9.78
C LEU A 42 -8.76 0.99 10.22
N THR A 43 -9.32 1.07 11.43
CA THR A 43 -9.69 2.34 12.06
C THR A 43 -8.48 3.24 12.28
N ALA A 44 -7.36 2.71 12.80
CA ALA A 44 -6.14 3.48 13.00
C ALA A 44 -5.59 4.05 11.68
N VAL A 45 -5.64 3.29 10.58
CA VAL A 45 -5.27 3.77 9.25
C VAL A 45 -6.18 4.91 8.81
N VAL A 46 -7.50 4.81 9.02
CA VAL A 46 -8.44 5.89 8.71
C VAL A 46 -8.16 7.14 9.54
N TRP A 47 -7.83 7.01 10.82
CA TRP A 47 -7.41 8.14 11.66
C TRP A 47 -6.14 8.82 11.13
N LEU A 48 -5.10 8.03 10.84
CA LEU A 48 -3.85 8.55 10.28
C LEU A 48 -4.08 9.28 8.97
N PHE A 49 -4.87 8.68 8.07
CA PHE A 49 -5.23 9.29 6.80
C PHE A 49 -6.08 10.55 6.99
N GLY A 50 -7.06 10.54 7.89
CA GLY A 50 -7.89 11.69 8.21
C GLY A 50 -7.06 12.87 8.73
N ILE A 51 -6.13 12.63 9.67
CA ILE A 51 -5.21 13.66 10.17
C ILE A 51 -4.36 14.21 9.02
N PHE A 52 -3.79 13.33 8.20
CA PHE A 52 -3.00 13.73 7.04
C PHE A 52 -3.81 14.61 6.07
N VAL A 53 -5.04 14.22 5.73
CA VAL A 53 -5.93 14.99 4.84
C VAL A 53 -6.29 16.35 5.43
N VAL A 54 -6.52 16.44 6.75
CA VAL A 54 -6.75 17.73 7.41
C VAL A 54 -5.52 18.62 7.32
N VAL A 55 -4.33 18.08 7.59
CA VAL A 55 -3.07 18.84 7.48
C VAL A 55 -2.85 19.31 6.04
N ASP A 56 -3.05 18.44 5.06
CA ASP A 56 -2.93 18.76 3.63
C ASP A 56 -3.93 19.86 3.21
N GLY A 57 -5.20 19.76 3.65
CA GLY A 57 -6.21 20.78 3.41
C GLY A 57 -5.84 22.15 4.03
N VAL A 58 -5.27 22.16 5.25
CA VAL A 58 -4.76 23.39 5.88
C VAL A 58 -3.60 23.97 5.08
N LEU A 59 -2.65 23.14 4.65
CA LEU A 59 -1.50 23.57 3.83
C LEU A 59 -1.96 24.15 2.49
N ALA A 60 -2.97 23.55 1.85
CA ALA A 60 -3.57 24.04 0.60
C ALA A 60 -4.24 25.41 0.76
N ILE A 61 -4.90 25.67 1.89
CA ILE A 61 -5.46 27.01 2.17
C ILE A 61 -4.34 28.02 2.42
N VAL A 62 -3.32 27.65 3.19
CA VAL A 62 -2.18 28.53 3.48
C VAL A 62 -1.42 28.89 2.20
N SER A 63 -1.16 27.93 1.32
CA SER A 63 -0.49 28.19 0.04
C SER A 63 -1.34 29.08 -0.87
N ALA A 64 -2.65 28.85 -0.95
CA ALA A 64 -3.57 29.71 -1.70
C ALA A 64 -3.62 31.17 -1.17
N LEU A 65 -3.43 31.37 0.14
CA LEU A 65 -3.37 32.72 0.75
C LEU A 65 -2.01 33.42 0.56
N LEU A 66 -0.93 32.65 0.45
CA LEU A 66 0.42 33.17 0.22
C LEU A 66 0.65 33.51 -1.25
N ASP A 67 0.07 32.75 -2.18
CA ASP A 67 0.22 32.94 -3.62
C ASP A 67 -0.86 33.89 -4.20
N ARG A 68 -0.81 35.16 -3.78
CA ARG A 68 -1.75 36.22 -4.21
C ARG A 68 -1.60 36.66 -5.68
N ARG A 69 -0.78 35.99 -6.51
CA ARG A 69 -0.43 36.45 -7.85
C ARG A 69 -1.29 35.91 -9.00
N ASP A 70 -2.05 34.84 -8.80
CA ASP A 70 -2.95 34.33 -9.85
C ASP A 70 -4.42 34.60 -9.53
N ALA A 71 -5.06 35.32 -10.46
CA ALA A 71 -6.47 35.68 -10.46
C ALA A 71 -7.38 34.45 -10.67
N GLY A 72 -7.43 33.59 -9.65
CA GLY A 72 -8.25 32.38 -9.61
C GLY A 72 -8.52 31.87 -8.19
N VAL A 73 -8.37 32.73 -7.17
CA VAL A 73 -8.39 32.40 -5.72
C VAL A 73 -9.61 31.58 -5.26
N LEU A 74 -10.73 31.64 -5.98
CA LEU A 74 -11.95 30.90 -5.63
C LEU A 74 -11.78 29.37 -5.75
N TRP A 75 -11.11 28.87 -6.78
CA TRP A 75 -11.04 27.43 -7.04
C TRP A 75 -10.14 26.67 -6.04
N PRO A 76 -8.93 27.16 -5.70
CA PRO A 76 -8.06 26.52 -4.71
C PRO A 76 -8.65 26.58 -3.29
N THR A 77 -9.32 27.67 -2.93
CA THR A 77 -9.90 27.84 -1.59
C THR A 77 -11.09 26.90 -1.35
N VAL A 78 -11.95 26.71 -2.36
CA VAL A 78 -13.06 25.75 -2.30
C VAL A 78 -12.52 24.32 -2.24
N GLY A 79 -11.47 24.02 -3.02
CA GLY A 79 -10.79 22.72 -2.96
C GLY A 79 -10.23 22.41 -1.58
N GLY A 80 -9.54 23.37 -0.95
CA GLY A 80 -9.00 23.26 0.41
C GLY A 80 -10.08 23.11 1.49
N LEU A 81 -11.19 23.84 1.37
CA LEU A 81 -12.30 23.71 2.31
C LEU A 81 -12.99 22.35 2.19
N LEU A 82 -13.12 21.83 0.95
CA LEU A 82 -13.70 20.51 0.70
C LEU A 82 -12.80 19.39 1.23
N THR A 83 -11.47 19.50 1.08
CA THR A 83 -10.53 18.53 1.67
C THR A 83 -10.55 18.55 3.19
N ILE A 84 -10.60 19.73 3.83
CA ILE A 84 -10.79 19.81 5.28
C ILE A 84 -12.11 19.19 5.71
N ALA A 85 -13.22 19.50 5.01
CA ALA A 85 -14.53 18.92 5.32
C ALA A 85 -14.50 17.39 5.23
N LEU A 86 -13.89 16.83 4.17
CA LEU A 86 -13.70 15.39 4.01
C LEU A 86 -12.83 14.80 5.13
N GLY A 87 -11.73 15.47 5.49
CA GLY A 87 -10.84 15.06 6.59
C GLY A 87 -11.58 15.04 7.94
N VAL A 88 -12.39 16.06 8.22
CA VAL A 88 -13.22 16.10 9.45
C VAL A 88 -14.25 14.97 9.45
N VAL A 89 -14.94 14.73 8.33
CA VAL A 89 -15.91 13.61 8.23
C VAL A 89 -15.24 12.26 8.51
N LEU A 90 -14.04 12.03 7.96
CA LEU A 90 -13.23 10.84 8.20
C LEU A 90 -12.88 10.64 9.69
N LEU A 91 -12.57 11.73 10.40
CA LEU A 91 -12.18 11.70 11.81
C LEU A 91 -13.37 11.57 12.76
N VAL A 92 -14.50 12.18 12.43
CA VAL A 92 -15.70 12.12 13.29
C VAL A 92 -16.34 10.74 13.17
N TRP A 93 -16.45 10.17 11.96
CA TRP A 93 -17.13 8.88 11.71
C TRP A 93 -16.24 7.81 11.05
N PRO A 94 -15.12 7.40 11.68
CA PRO A 94 -14.18 6.46 11.07
C PRO A 94 -14.80 5.07 10.81
N GLY A 95 -15.70 4.61 11.68
CA GLY A 95 -16.36 3.30 11.54
C GLY A 95 -17.24 3.20 10.27
N PRO A 96 -18.24 4.09 10.09
CA PRO A 96 -19.04 4.13 8.88
C PRO A 96 -18.20 4.37 7.62
N THR A 97 -17.17 5.22 7.68
CA THR A 97 -16.32 5.46 6.52
C THR A 97 -15.60 4.20 6.04
N VAL A 98 -15.08 3.38 6.97
CA VAL A 98 -14.52 2.05 6.64
C VAL A 98 -15.53 1.20 5.86
N GLN A 99 -16.78 1.14 6.31
CA GLN A 99 -17.80 0.33 5.66
C GLN A 99 -18.15 0.86 4.27
N VAL A 100 -18.26 2.17 4.11
CA VAL A 100 -18.55 2.80 2.81
C VAL A 100 -17.44 2.52 1.82
N LEU A 101 -16.17 2.72 2.19
CA LEU A 101 -15.04 2.38 1.33
C LEU A 101 -15.01 0.90 0.99
N PHE A 102 -15.29 0.03 1.97
CA PHE A 102 -15.33 -1.41 1.74
C PHE A 102 -16.41 -1.82 0.74
N TYR A 103 -17.63 -1.28 0.85
CA TYR A 103 -18.68 -1.53 -0.14
C TYR A 103 -18.36 -0.97 -1.52
N PHE A 104 -17.69 0.17 -1.58
CA PHE A 104 -17.21 0.73 -2.85
C PHE A 104 -16.21 -0.21 -3.53
N VAL A 105 -15.25 -0.76 -2.77
CA VAL A 105 -14.31 -1.77 -3.26
C VAL A 105 -15.04 -3.05 -3.67
N ALA A 106 -15.97 -3.54 -2.85
CA ALA A 106 -16.74 -4.74 -3.15
C ALA A 106 -17.55 -4.59 -4.46
N PHE A 107 -18.20 -3.45 -4.64
CA PHE A 107 -18.90 -3.10 -5.88
C PHE A 107 -17.95 -3.09 -7.08
N TRP A 108 -16.77 -2.46 -6.93
CA TRP A 108 -15.75 -2.44 -7.99
C TRP A 108 -15.26 -3.85 -8.36
N VAL A 109 -15.04 -4.72 -7.37
CA VAL A 109 -14.65 -6.12 -7.59
C VAL A 109 -15.74 -6.90 -8.33
N ILE A 110 -17.01 -6.68 -7.99
CA ILE A 110 -18.14 -7.28 -8.72
C ILE A 110 -18.14 -6.79 -10.18
N LEU A 111 -17.96 -5.49 -10.41
CA LEU A 111 -17.89 -4.93 -11.77
C LEU A 111 -16.76 -5.56 -12.58
N LEU A 112 -15.56 -5.70 -12.02
CA LEU A 112 -14.45 -6.40 -12.66
C LEU A 112 -14.80 -7.86 -12.99
N GLY A 113 -15.52 -8.54 -12.09
CA GLY A 113 -16.03 -9.88 -12.32
C GLY A 113 -16.95 -9.97 -13.54
N VAL A 114 -17.94 -9.07 -13.61
CA VAL A 114 -18.87 -8.98 -14.74
C VAL A 114 -18.12 -8.66 -16.04
N ILE A 115 -17.20 -7.70 -16.02
CA ILE A 115 -16.37 -7.33 -17.19
C ILE A 115 -15.53 -8.53 -17.65
N GLY A 116 -14.92 -9.28 -16.72
CA GLY A 116 -14.15 -10.48 -17.05
C GLY A 116 -14.99 -11.56 -17.73
N ILE A 117 -16.21 -11.78 -17.26
CA ILE A 117 -17.16 -12.72 -17.89
C ILE A 117 -17.54 -12.25 -19.31
N VAL A 118 -17.85 -10.96 -19.49
CA VAL A 118 -18.15 -10.41 -20.82
C VAL A 118 -16.94 -10.50 -21.75
N ALA A 119 -15.75 -10.17 -21.26
CA ALA A 119 -14.49 -10.26 -22.01
C ALA A 119 -14.19 -11.71 -22.44
N SER A 120 -14.54 -12.71 -21.61
CA SER A 120 -14.45 -14.11 -21.98
C SER A 120 -15.35 -14.47 -23.16
N ILE A 121 -16.60 -13.98 -23.17
CA ILE A 121 -17.54 -14.27 -24.26
C ILE A 121 -17.01 -13.67 -25.56
N VAL A 122 -16.50 -12.44 -25.50
CA VAL A 122 -15.89 -11.76 -26.66
C VAL A 122 -14.64 -12.49 -27.14
N ALA A 123 -13.76 -12.93 -26.22
CA ALA A 123 -12.54 -13.66 -26.57
C ALA A 123 -12.85 -15.02 -27.20
N HIS A 124 -13.88 -15.72 -26.71
CA HIS A 124 -14.35 -16.97 -27.29
C HIS A 124 -14.91 -16.75 -28.70
N SER A 125 -15.63 -15.64 -28.94
CA SER A 125 -16.17 -15.28 -30.25
C SER A 125 -15.11 -14.94 -31.31
N HIS A 126 -13.86 -14.70 -30.92
CA HIS A 126 -12.75 -14.39 -31.84
C HIS A 126 -11.75 -15.55 -31.97
N ASP A 127 -12.13 -16.78 -31.60
CA ASP A 127 -11.27 -17.97 -31.56
C ASP A 127 -9.95 -17.75 -30.80
N ASN A 128 -9.96 -16.86 -29.79
CA ASN A 128 -8.77 -16.57 -29.02
C ASN A 128 -8.53 -17.70 -28.01
N PRO A 129 -7.39 -18.41 -28.08
CA PRO A 129 -7.12 -19.53 -27.19
C PRO A 129 -7.04 -19.12 -25.71
N THR A 130 -6.89 -17.83 -25.41
CA THR A 130 -6.80 -17.31 -24.03
C THR A 130 -8.15 -17.01 -23.37
N TRP A 131 -9.29 -17.37 -23.99
CA TRP A 131 -10.63 -17.04 -23.51
C TRP A 131 -10.95 -17.54 -22.08
N TYR A 132 -10.32 -18.64 -21.65
CA TYR A 132 -10.50 -19.20 -20.31
C TYR A 132 -9.92 -18.33 -19.19
N PHE A 133 -8.92 -17.50 -19.49
CA PHE A 133 -8.26 -16.64 -18.51
C PHE A 133 -9.18 -15.54 -17.97
N PRO A 134 -9.82 -14.69 -18.80
CA PRO A 134 -10.79 -13.70 -18.31
C PRO A 134 -12.04 -14.35 -17.71
N LEU A 135 -12.43 -15.55 -18.13
CA LEU A 135 -13.57 -16.27 -17.53
C LEU A 135 -13.31 -16.63 -16.07
N THR A 136 -12.19 -17.30 -15.83
CA THR A 136 -11.82 -17.77 -14.49
C THR A 136 -11.58 -16.60 -13.56
N LEU A 137 -10.87 -15.56 -14.00
CA LEU A 137 -10.69 -14.33 -13.24
C LEU A 137 -12.02 -13.60 -12.98
N GLY A 138 -12.90 -13.55 -13.98
CA GLY A 138 -14.22 -12.93 -13.86
C GLY A 138 -15.10 -13.64 -12.84
N LEU A 139 -15.17 -14.97 -12.91
CA LEU A 139 -15.93 -15.80 -11.98
C LEU A 139 -15.39 -15.71 -10.55
N VAL A 140 -14.07 -15.83 -10.37
CA VAL A 140 -13.42 -15.69 -9.06
C VAL A 140 -13.69 -14.31 -8.47
N SER A 141 -13.53 -13.24 -9.26
CA SER A 141 -13.78 -11.87 -8.79
C SER A 141 -15.24 -11.67 -8.41
N LEU A 142 -16.19 -12.22 -9.18
CA LEU A 142 -17.62 -12.13 -8.87
C LEU A 142 -17.97 -12.87 -7.57
N LEU A 143 -17.41 -14.07 -7.36
CA LEU A 143 -17.59 -14.83 -6.12
C LEU A 143 -17.01 -14.10 -4.91
N ILE A 144 -15.79 -13.56 -5.03
CA ILE A 144 -15.16 -12.74 -3.99
C ILE A 144 -16.02 -11.50 -3.70
N GLY A 145 -16.47 -10.81 -4.74
CA GLY A 145 -17.36 -9.65 -4.65
C GLY A 145 -18.65 -9.95 -3.88
N LEU A 146 -19.30 -11.06 -4.19
CA LEU A 146 -20.52 -11.49 -3.50
C LEU A 146 -20.26 -11.87 -2.04
N LEU A 147 -19.15 -12.54 -1.75
CA LEU A 147 -18.72 -12.87 -0.38
C LEU A 147 -18.45 -11.60 0.44
N LEU A 148 -17.80 -10.60 -0.16
CA LEU A 148 -17.56 -9.29 0.48
C LEU A 148 -18.88 -8.63 0.90
N VAL A 149 -19.91 -8.62 0.04
CA VAL A 149 -21.19 -7.95 0.31
C VAL A 149 -22.06 -8.71 1.31
N THR A 150 -22.12 -10.04 1.23
CA THR A 150 -23.00 -10.86 2.07
C THR A 150 -22.57 -10.89 3.54
N ASN A 151 -21.25 -10.91 3.79
CA ASN A 151 -20.70 -10.94 5.15
C ASN A 151 -19.54 -9.94 5.29
N PRO A 152 -19.83 -8.64 5.35
CA PRO A 152 -18.80 -7.59 5.31
C PRO A 152 -17.83 -7.68 6.49
N GLN A 153 -18.32 -7.98 7.70
CA GLN A 153 -17.47 -8.09 8.88
C GLN A 153 -16.45 -9.23 8.75
N THR A 154 -16.92 -10.43 8.41
CA THR A 154 -16.05 -11.60 8.22
C THR A 154 -15.06 -11.37 7.07
N SER A 155 -15.54 -10.78 5.97
CA SER A 155 -14.71 -10.51 4.80
C SER A 155 -13.61 -9.48 5.07
N ILE A 156 -13.90 -8.40 5.83
CA ILE A 156 -12.87 -7.46 6.30
C ILE A 156 -11.82 -8.20 7.14
N ALA A 157 -12.25 -9.05 8.07
CA ALA A 157 -11.33 -9.82 8.91
C ALA A 157 -10.44 -10.77 8.09
N VAL A 158 -11.01 -11.49 7.11
CA VAL A 158 -10.25 -12.39 6.24
C VAL A 158 -9.23 -11.62 5.40
N VAL A 159 -9.63 -10.50 4.78
CA VAL A 159 -8.70 -9.67 3.99
C VAL A 159 -7.57 -9.13 4.86
N MET A 160 -7.88 -8.65 6.07
CA MET A 160 -6.86 -8.19 7.02
C MET A 160 -5.96 -9.31 7.51
N LEU A 161 -6.47 -10.52 7.72
CA LEU A 161 -5.65 -11.67 8.09
C LEU A 161 -4.68 -12.05 6.96
N LEU A 162 -5.16 -12.11 5.72
CA LEU A 162 -4.31 -12.40 4.56
C LEU A 162 -3.23 -11.33 4.37
N LEU A 163 -3.62 -10.05 4.47
CA LEU A 163 -2.69 -8.93 4.39
C LEU A 163 -1.70 -8.92 5.56
N GLY A 164 -2.17 -9.26 6.78
CA GLY A 164 -1.36 -9.40 7.98
C GLY A 164 -0.31 -10.51 7.83
N MET A 165 -0.71 -11.69 7.35
CA MET A 165 0.24 -12.77 7.06
C MET A 165 1.26 -12.36 5.99
N PHE A 166 0.81 -11.73 4.90
CA PHE A 166 1.69 -11.25 3.84
C PHE A 166 2.71 -10.23 4.35
N THR A 167 2.26 -9.25 5.15
CA THR A 167 3.12 -8.23 5.75
C THR A 167 4.09 -8.80 6.78
N LEU A 168 3.69 -9.82 7.55
CA LEU A 168 4.58 -10.55 8.45
C LEU A 168 5.71 -11.23 7.67
N VAL A 169 5.39 -11.98 6.61
CA VAL A 169 6.41 -12.63 5.78
C VAL A 169 7.33 -11.58 5.14
N GLY A 170 6.77 -10.51 4.56
CA GLY A 170 7.57 -9.42 3.98
C GLY A 170 8.46 -8.72 5.01
N GLY A 171 7.97 -8.53 6.23
CA GLY A 171 8.72 -7.96 7.34
C GLY A 171 9.92 -8.83 7.74
N VAL A 172 9.73 -10.14 7.85
CA VAL A 172 10.83 -11.09 8.11
C VAL A 172 11.87 -11.03 6.98
N VAL A 173 11.44 -11.05 5.72
CA VAL A 173 12.33 -11.00 4.56
C VAL A 173 13.17 -9.71 4.57
N LEU A 174 12.57 -8.55 4.85
CA LEU A 174 13.29 -7.28 4.93
C LEU A 174 14.28 -7.21 6.09
N LEU A 175 13.93 -7.79 7.25
CA LEU A 175 14.85 -7.89 8.39
C LEU A 175 16.06 -8.75 8.04
N VAL A 176 15.83 -9.97 7.55
CA VAL A 176 16.90 -10.89 7.16
C VAL A 176 17.76 -10.28 6.06
N GLY A 177 17.13 -9.69 5.03
CA GLY A 177 17.85 -9.02 3.94
C GLY A 177 18.68 -7.82 4.41
N GLY A 178 18.16 -7.00 5.33
CA GLY A 178 18.89 -5.87 5.91
C GLY A 178 20.12 -6.29 6.72
N PHE A 179 20.01 -7.34 7.53
CA PHE A 179 21.14 -7.90 8.27
C PHE A 179 22.12 -8.63 7.36
N ALA A 180 21.65 -9.38 6.37
CA ALA A 180 22.49 -10.05 5.39
C ALA A 180 23.33 -9.04 4.60
N ALA A 181 22.72 -7.96 4.10
CA ALA A 181 23.40 -6.88 3.40
C ALA A 181 24.49 -6.20 4.26
N ARG A 182 24.19 -5.93 5.54
CA ARG A 182 25.18 -5.40 6.49
C ARG A 182 26.33 -6.38 6.72
N SER A 183 26.02 -7.68 6.88
CA SER A 183 27.03 -8.71 7.15
C SER A 183 27.98 -8.90 5.96
N LEU A 184 27.46 -8.84 4.73
CA LEU A 184 28.26 -8.94 3.50
C LEU A 184 29.16 -7.71 3.31
N ALA A 185 28.62 -6.51 3.54
CA ALA A 185 29.40 -5.27 3.50
C ALA A 185 30.56 -5.29 4.52
N ASN A 186 30.33 -5.83 5.71
CA ASN A 186 31.38 -5.96 6.73
C ASN A 186 32.46 -6.99 6.35
N ARG A 187 32.10 -8.09 5.68
CA ARG A 187 33.07 -9.10 5.22
C ARG A 187 33.97 -8.56 4.11
N ILE A 188 33.38 -7.91 3.11
CA ILE A 188 34.13 -7.28 2.00
C ILE A 188 35.08 -6.19 2.51
N ALA A 189 34.66 -5.43 3.53
CA ALA A 189 35.51 -4.42 4.17
C ALA A 189 36.63 -5.02 5.03
N ALA A 190 36.45 -6.23 5.58
CA ALA A 190 37.41 -6.90 6.44
C ALA A 190 38.47 -7.70 5.66
N ASP A 191 38.09 -8.32 4.54
CA ASP A 191 38.99 -9.20 3.78
C ASP A 191 39.93 -8.45 2.82
N GLY A 192 39.68 -7.16 2.51
CA GLY A 192 40.54 -6.40 1.60
C GLY A 192 40.64 -7.01 0.19
N PRO A 193 41.40 -6.42 -0.75
CA PRO A 193 41.36 -6.75 -2.18
C PRO A 193 42.02 -8.10 -2.56
N THR A 194 42.14 -9.07 -1.65
CA THR A 194 42.81 -10.36 -1.94
C THR A 194 41.95 -11.35 -2.74
N ILE A 195 40.65 -11.09 -2.95
CA ILE A 195 39.74 -12.05 -3.61
C ILE A 195 39.58 -11.78 -5.12
N ILE A 196 40.12 -10.66 -5.65
CA ILE A 196 40.02 -10.33 -7.09
C ILE A 196 41.26 -10.82 -7.88
N GLU A 197 42.29 -11.35 -7.20
CA GLU A 197 43.52 -11.87 -7.84
C GLU A 197 43.63 -13.40 -7.90
N ALA A 198 42.57 -14.15 -7.57
CA ALA A 198 42.56 -15.62 -7.58
C ALA A 198 41.69 -16.21 -8.70
#